data_AF-A0A2V1BQ63-F1
#
_entry.id   AF-A0A2V1BQ63-F1
#
_cell.length_a   1.000
_cell.length_b   1.000
_cell.length_c   1.000
_cell.angle_alpha   90.00
_cell.angle_beta   90.00
_cell.angle_gamma   90.00
#
_symmetry.space_group_name_H-M   'P 1'
#
loop_
_entity.id
_entity.type
_entity.pdbx_description
1 polymer ?
#
loop_
_entity_poly.entity_id
_entity_poly.type
_entity_poly.pdbx_seq_one_letter_code
_entity_poly.pdbx_strand_id
1 'polypeptide(L)'
;MTSESESDDNSDPPVRQIYVKGDAGWFSFDGYHLEFQDHRYARNVAQYIPLLEPLRTKKGNIAARQPRHDSKPQGWWESQCVFRGLSSDGTIEDLQNVLRGHEEDPIANDILDLQERARRKFKATNKEARESNWLHNMSDEEKATKDPRRYLKESFPAGSKSKETVLLTTHFVINIQETAKELGLRCEYTHAPTDGDAVLQMAKYWVVVGQDRSIVTEKVQMIERETQRLKREQEEGQQELRRKNKVIRTTQTENEEAIAKNKDWDVAGIWSISCPHIEQGWDVENLTMNLYLETTEEGPQMFASFDFGVLTGVFRFERQKGDTKPSSTRPVYNNVDEEPKSEEDNAREVEAEQAEGNYDDETSDKSSDTDGEKEDDDDDDDDDEDRRSTTPEAFYFDAITQPSANYPTWNYRYRGEETGEGEIELGSDSELYSITFCGPKGQTLKGAIGGSAFGECTFTGVKVGSDGNEHLDIREEWANRNASAHENARIGRWH
;
A
#
# COMPACT_ATOMS: atom_id res chain seq x y z
N MET A 1 -33.79 -50.60 10.77
CA MET A 1 -33.91 -49.42 9.89
C MET A 1 -33.83 -48.20 10.79
N THR A 2 -32.61 -47.84 11.18
CA THR A 2 -32.33 -46.54 11.79
C THR A 2 -32.55 -45.52 10.69
N SER A 3 -33.55 -44.66 10.84
CA SER A 3 -33.64 -43.44 10.03
C SER A 3 -32.36 -42.66 10.33
N GLU A 4 -31.38 -42.78 9.45
CA GLU A 4 -30.27 -41.83 9.41
C GLU A 4 -30.94 -40.48 9.21
N SER A 5 -31.10 -39.75 10.32
CA SER A 5 -31.42 -38.34 10.26
C SER A 5 -30.24 -37.73 9.53
N GLU A 6 -30.38 -37.58 8.22
CA GLU A 6 -29.58 -36.69 7.40
C GLU A 6 -29.78 -35.31 8.02
N SER A 7 -29.05 -35.05 9.12
CA SER A 7 -28.75 -33.71 9.58
C SER A 7 -27.84 -33.16 8.50
N ASP A 8 -28.47 -32.80 7.38
CA ASP A 8 -27.86 -32.16 6.24
C ASP A 8 -27.11 -30.98 6.82
N ASP A 9 -25.81 -31.20 6.88
CA ASP A 9 -24.74 -30.34 7.31
C ASP A 9 -25.12 -28.87 7.14
N ASN A 10 -25.17 -28.14 8.26
CA ASN A 10 -25.59 -26.73 8.41
C ASN A 10 -24.66 -25.75 7.66
N SER A 11 -23.81 -26.29 6.78
CA SER A 11 -22.94 -25.57 5.87
C SER A 11 -23.77 -24.90 4.77
N ASP A 12 -23.48 -23.62 4.52
CA ASP A 12 -24.12 -22.84 3.46
C ASP A 12 -24.12 -23.59 2.11
N PRO A 13 -25.26 -23.65 1.39
CA PRO A 13 -25.34 -24.32 0.12
C PRO A 13 -24.50 -23.56 -0.93
N PRO A 14 -23.68 -24.25 -1.74
CA PRO A 14 -22.89 -23.59 -2.79
C PRO A 14 -23.78 -22.91 -3.84
N VAL A 15 -24.97 -23.46 -4.10
CA VAL A 15 -25.98 -22.83 -4.96
C VAL A 15 -27.02 -22.15 -4.08
N ARG A 16 -27.03 -20.81 -4.15
CA ARG A 16 -27.94 -19.96 -3.37
C ARG A 16 -29.39 -20.01 -3.87
N GLN A 17 -29.59 -20.13 -5.18
CA GLN A 17 -30.92 -20.15 -5.78
C GLN A 17 -30.94 -20.95 -7.09
N ILE A 18 -32.09 -21.52 -7.42
CA ILE A 18 -32.37 -22.09 -8.74
C ILE A 18 -33.64 -21.50 -9.34
N TYR A 19 -33.76 -21.58 -10.66
CA TYR A 19 -34.99 -21.22 -11.37
C TYR A 19 -35.75 -22.45 -11.85
N VAL A 20 -37.06 -22.42 -11.67
CA VAL A 20 -38.00 -23.44 -12.14
C VAL A 20 -39.13 -22.80 -12.93
N LYS A 21 -39.55 -23.44 -14.02
CA LYS A 21 -40.64 -22.97 -14.85
C LYS A 21 -41.96 -23.60 -14.39
N GLY A 22 -42.92 -22.77 -14.02
CA GLY A 22 -44.33 -23.12 -13.81
C GLY A 22 -45.20 -22.62 -14.96
N ASP A 23 -46.52 -22.80 -14.83
CA ASP A 23 -47.48 -22.40 -15.86
C ASP A 23 -47.61 -20.87 -15.98
N ALA A 24 -47.48 -20.17 -14.84
CA ALA A 24 -47.52 -18.71 -14.77
C ALA A 24 -46.19 -18.02 -15.14
N GLY A 25 -45.08 -18.76 -15.25
CA GLY A 25 -43.77 -18.18 -15.56
C GLY A 25 -42.61 -18.83 -14.83
N TRP A 26 -41.53 -18.08 -14.62
CA TRP A 26 -40.34 -18.54 -13.90
C TRP A 26 -40.41 -18.16 -12.42
N PHE A 27 -40.04 -19.11 -11.57
CA PHE A 27 -39.95 -18.94 -10.12
C PHE A 27 -38.49 -19.16 -9.70
N SER A 28 -38.03 -18.38 -8.72
CA SER A 28 -36.78 -18.63 -7.99
C SER A 28 -37.07 -19.47 -6.75
N PHE A 29 -36.11 -20.33 -6.37
CA PHE A 29 -36.17 -21.14 -5.16
C PHE A 29 -34.82 -21.10 -4.43
N ASP A 30 -34.82 -20.61 -3.19
CA ASP A 30 -33.62 -20.37 -2.37
C ASP A 30 -33.22 -21.56 -1.47
N GLY A 31 -33.92 -22.68 -1.60
CA GLY A 31 -33.78 -23.85 -0.72
C GLY A 31 -34.93 -24.00 0.28
N TYR A 32 -35.62 -22.91 0.60
CA TYR A 32 -36.70 -22.87 1.59
C TYR A 32 -38.01 -22.37 0.98
N HIS A 33 -37.95 -21.25 0.26
CA HIS A 33 -39.11 -20.53 -0.25
C HIS A 33 -39.08 -20.48 -1.77
N LEU A 34 -40.28 -20.54 -2.35
CA LEU A 34 -40.50 -20.24 -3.75
C LEU A 34 -40.87 -18.76 -3.88
N GLU A 35 -40.29 -18.11 -4.88
CA GLU A 35 -40.50 -16.70 -5.18
C GLU A 35 -40.95 -16.55 -6.64
N PHE A 36 -41.92 -15.67 -6.87
CA PHE A 36 -42.35 -15.24 -8.20
C PHE A 36 -42.12 -13.75 -8.29
N GLN A 37 -41.45 -13.27 -9.36
CA GLN A 37 -41.09 -11.85 -9.50
C GLN A 37 -40.47 -11.25 -8.22
N ASP A 38 -39.53 -11.98 -7.59
CA ASP A 38 -38.84 -11.57 -6.35
C ASP A 38 -39.76 -11.37 -5.13
N HIS A 39 -40.93 -12.00 -5.14
CA HIS A 39 -41.90 -11.94 -4.04
C HIS A 39 -42.32 -13.33 -3.56
N ARG A 40 -42.35 -13.49 -2.22
CA ARG A 40 -42.80 -14.70 -1.53
C ARG A 40 -44.31 -14.71 -1.32
N TYR A 41 -44.86 -15.89 -1.10
CA TYR A 41 -46.23 -16.04 -0.64
C TYR A 41 -46.44 -15.33 0.71
N ALA A 42 -47.44 -14.44 0.75
CA ALA A 42 -47.91 -13.82 1.97
C ALA A 42 -49.17 -14.54 2.46
N ARG A 43 -49.10 -15.11 3.66
CA ARG A 43 -50.20 -15.91 4.25
C ARG A 43 -51.51 -15.14 4.39
N ASN A 44 -51.45 -13.85 4.70
CA ASN A 44 -52.63 -12.99 4.81
C ASN A 44 -52.36 -11.69 4.05
N VAL A 45 -53.11 -11.49 2.96
CA VAL A 45 -53.01 -10.28 2.13
C VAL A 45 -54.04 -9.21 2.49
N ALA A 46 -55.03 -9.51 3.33
CA ALA A 46 -56.13 -8.61 3.67
C ALA A 46 -55.64 -7.27 4.24
N GLN A 47 -54.55 -7.30 5.01
CA GLN A 47 -53.97 -6.08 5.59
C GLN A 47 -53.43 -5.09 4.54
N TYR A 48 -53.17 -5.55 3.32
CA TYR A 48 -52.66 -4.71 2.23
C TYR A 48 -53.76 -4.26 1.26
N ILE A 49 -54.94 -4.90 1.30
CA ILE A 49 -56.05 -4.58 0.38
C ILE A 49 -56.82 -3.38 0.94
N PRO A 50 -56.95 -2.27 0.18
CA PRO A 50 -57.77 -1.13 0.59
C PRO A 50 -59.23 -1.54 0.84
N LEU A 51 -59.87 -0.96 1.85
CA LEU A 51 -61.31 -1.15 2.08
C LEU A 51 -62.12 -0.58 0.90
N LEU A 52 -63.07 -1.36 0.37
CA LEU A 52 -64.01 -0.88 -0.67
C LEU A 52 -64.89 0.25 -0.15
N GLU A 53 -65.30 0.14 1.11
CA GLU A 53 -66.04 1.17 1.80
C GLU A 53 -65.18 1.77 2.92
N PRO A 54 -65.10 3.11 3.02
CA PRO A 54 -64.42 3.75 4.14
C PRO A 54 -64.96 3.20 5.47
N LEU A 55 -64.06 2.85 6.39
CA LEU A 55 -64.41 2.35 7.70
C LEU A 55 -65.36 3.34 8.37
N ARG A 56 -66.57 2.90 8.74
CA ARG A 56 -67.55 3.73 9.43
C ARG A 56 -67.49 3.50 10.94
N THR A 57 -67.58 4.59 11.70
CA THR A 57 -67.78 4.57 13.15
C THR A 57 -69.11 3.92 13.51
N LYS A 58 -69.29 3.52 14.78
CA LYS A 58 -70.56 2.98 15.30
C LYS A 58 -71.78 3.90 15.04
N LYS A 59 -71.55 5.19 14.80
CA LYS A 59 -72.58 6.19 14.48
C LYS A 59 -72.89 6.31 12.98
N GLY A 60 -72.28 5.47 12.13
CA GLY A 60 -72.44 5.51 10.67
C GLY A 60 -71.57 6.56 9.95
N ASN A 61 -70.88 7.43 10.68
CA ASN A 61 -69.95 8.43 10.11
C ASN A 61 -68.64 7.77 9.68
N ILE A 62 -68.00 8.25 8.61
CA ILE A 62 -66.65 7.80 8.21
C ILE A 62 -65.67 8.04 9.36
N ALA A 63 -64.89 7.01 9.71
CA ALA A 63 -63.90 7.09 10.76
C ALA A 63 -62.79 8.06 10.37
N ALA A 64 -62.42 8.96 11.28
CA ALA A 64 -61.39 9.97 11.06
C ALA A 64 -60.00 9.36 10.79
N ARG A 65 -59.77 8.13 11.25
CA ARG A 65 -58.56 7.36 10.95
C ARG A 65 -58.98 6.12 10.16
N GLN A 66 -58.69 6.14 8.86
CA GLN A 66 -58.76 4.94 8.03
C GLN A 66 -57.50 4.10 8.30
N PRO A 67 -57.59 2.75 8.23
CA PRO A 67 -56.41 1.91 8.25
C PRO A 67 -55.41 2.38 7.19
N ARG A 68 -54.15 2.54 7.57
CA ARG A 68 -53.08 2.77 6.60
C ARG A 68 -52.69 1.41 6.04
N HIS A 69 -52.69 1.30 4.72
CA HIS A 69 -52.24 0.12 4.03
C HIS A 69 -50.87 0.43 3.40
N ASP A 70 -49.90 -0.45 3.61
CA ASP A 70 -48.62 -0.32 2.93
C ASP A 70 -48.84 -0.57 1.45
N SER A 71 -48.52 0.42 0.61
CA SER A 71 -48.59 0.27 -0.84
C SER A 71 -47.64 -0.84 -1.28
N LYS A 72 -48.14 -1.77 -2.10
CA LYS A 72 -47.37 -2.87 -2.68
C LYS A 72 -47.26 -2.69 -4.20
N PRO A 73 -46.10 -3.00 -4.81
CA PRO A 73 -45.92 -2.89 -6.24
C PRO A 73 -46.80 -3.91 -6.99
N GLN A 74 -47.04 -3.66 -8.28
CA GLN A 74 -47.88 -4.54 -9.11
C GLN A 74 -47.41 -5.99 -9.09
N GLY A 75 -46.09 -6.24 -9.25
CA GLY A 75 -45.55 -7.60 -9.26
C GLY A 75 -45.80 -8.38 -7.97
N TRP A 76 -45.90 -7.68 -6.82
CA TRP A 76 -46.28 -8.34 -5.56
C TRP A 76 -47.71 -8.85 -5.61
N TRP A 77 -48.65 -8.06 -6.15
CA TRP A 77 -50.05 -8.47 -6.31
C TRP A 77 -50.19 -9.63 -7.30
N GLU A 78 -49.50 -9.55 -8.44
CA GLU A 78 -49.45 -10.63 -9.44
C GLU A 78 -48.96 -11.93 -8.79
N SER A 79 -47.88 -11.86 -8.01
CA SER A 79 -47.34 -13.00 -7.27
C SER A 79 -48.35 -13.60 -6.30
N GLN A 80 -49.07 -12.78 -5.53
CA GLN A 80 -50.08 -13.27 -4.59
C GLN A 80 -51.25 -13.96 -5.29
N CYS A 81 -51.66 -13.49 -6.47
CA CYS A 81 -52.65 -14.16 -7.31
C CYS A 81 -52.12 -15.52 -7.79
N VAL A 82 -50.90 -15.55 -8.34
CA VAL A 82 -50.27 -16.78 -8.85
C VAL A 82 -50.14 -17.85 -7.76
N PHE A 83 -49.66 -17.50 -6.56
CA PHE A 83 -49.54 -18.45 -5.45
C PHE A 83 -50.88 -19.07 -5.03
N ARG A 84 -52.00 -18.40 -5.30
CA ARG A 84 -53.37 -18.86 -4.98
C ARG A 84 -54.09 -19.49 -6.18
N GLY A 85 -53.43 -19.63 -7.33
CA GLY A 85 -54.04 -20.18 -8.54
C GLY A 85 -55.07 -19.25 -9.20
N LEU A 86 -54.93 -17.93 -8.99
CA LEU A 86 -55.82 -16.90 -9.53
C LEU A 86 -55.18 -16.22 -10.75
N SER A 87 -55.99 -15.52 -11.55
CA SER A 87 -55.51 -14.72 -12.70
C SER A 87 -54.56 -13.61 -12.25
N SER A 88 -53.41 -13.51 -12.90
CA SER A 88 -52.39 -12.48 -12.63
C SER A 88 -52.39 -11.32 -13.64
N ASP A 89 -53.35 -11.29 -14.55
CA ASP A 89 -53.46 -10.23 -15.56
C ASP A 89 -54.36 -9.08 -15.07
N GLY A 90 -53.92 -7.84 -15.30
CA GLY A 90 -54.73 -6.64 -15.08
C GLY A 90 -54.01 -5.51 -14.36
N THR A 91 -54.76 -4.49 -13.97
CA THR A 91 -54.27 -3.40 -13.12
C THR A 91 -54.19 -3.84 -11.66
N ILE A 92 -53.54 -3.04 -10.80
CA ILE A 92 -53.50 -3.30 -9.35
C ILE A 92 -54.91 -3.43 -8.75
N GLU A 93 -55.87 -2.62 -9.21
CA GLU A 93 -57.25 -2.68 -8.73
C GLU A 93 -57.93 -4.00 -9.13
N ASP A 94 -57.70 -4.47 -10.35
CA ASP A 94 -58.20 -5.76 -10.83
C ASP A 94 -57.64 -6.92 -9.98
N LEU A 95 -56.33 -6.93 -9.76
CA LEU A 95 -55.64 -7.95 -8.94
C LEU A 95 -56.10 -7.94 -7.48
N GLN A 96 -56.26 -6.75 -6.90
CA GLN A 96 -56.80 -6.60 -5.55
C GLN A 96 -58.23 -7.14 -5.45
N ASN A 97 -59.07 -6.87 -6.44
CA ASN A 97 -60.45 -7.37 -6.48
C ASN A 97 -60.50 -8.89 -6.66
N VAL A 98 -59.61 -9.47 -7.47
CA VAL A 98 -59.46 -10.94 -7.61
C VAL A 98 -59.07 -11.59 -6.29
N LEU A 99 -58.24 -10.94 -5.47
CA LEU A 99 -57.81 -11.45 -4.17
C LEU A 99 -58.85 -11.30 -3.05
N ARG A 100 -59.90 -10.47 -3.23
CA ARG A 100 -60.97 -10.32 -2.23
C ARG A 100 -61.76 -11.62 -2.11
N GLY A 101 -61.83 -12.17 -0.91
CA GLY A 101 -62.41 -13.48 -0.61
C GLY A 101 -61.42 -14.65 -0.67
N HIS A 102 -60.16 -14.40 -1.08
CA HIS A 102 -59.07 -15.38 -1.15
C HIS A 102 -57.88 -14.96 -0.27
N GLU A 103 -58.08 -14.06 0.69
CA GLU A 103 -56.99 -13.39 1.37
C GLU A 103 -56.13 -14.34 2.21
N GLU A 104 -56.76 -15.38 2.76
CA GLU A 104 -56.14 -16.41 3.61
C GLU A 104 -56.03 -17.78 2.92
N ASP A 105 -56.33 -17.85 1.63
CA ASP A 105 -56.25 -19.10 0.89
C ASP A 105 -54.81 -19.65 0.91
N PRO A 106 -54.65 -20.96 1.11
CA PRO A 106 -53.34 -21.59 1.09
C PRO A 106 -52.71 -21.51 -0.31
N ILE A 107 -51.42 -21.81 -0.39
CA ILE A 107 -50.74 -21.98 -1.68
C ILE A 107 -51.47 -23.05 -2.50
N ALA A 108 -51.75 -22.75 -3.77
CA ALA A 108 -52.41 -23.67 -4.68
C ALA A 108 -51.61 -24.97 -4.87
N ASN A 109 -52.31 -26.09 -5.08
CA ASN A 109 -51.69 -27.42 -5.10
C ASN A 109 -50.63 -27.58 -6.21
N ASP A 110 -50.86 -26.99 -7.37
CA ASP A 110 -49.93 -26.96 -8.50
C ASP A 110 -48.62 -26.21 -8.16
N ILE A 111 -48.71 -25.13 -7.38
CA ILE A 111 -47.56 -24.39 -6.89
C ILE A 111 -46.83 -25.16 -5.78
N LEU A 112 -47.54 -25.90 -4.91
CA LEU A 112 -46.92 -26.82 -3.94
C LEU A 112 -46.15 -27.95 -4.65
N ASP A 113 -46.71 -28.53 -5.71
CA ASP A 113 -46.04 -29.52 -6.54
C ASP A 113 -44.81 -28.93 -7.25
N LEU A 114 -44.90 -27.67 -7.70
CA LEU A 114 -43.75 -26.94 -8.24
C LEU A 114 -42.67 -26.71 -7.19
N GLN A 115 -43.03 -26.34 -5.95
CA GLN A 115 -42.10 -26.15 -4.85
C GLN A 115 -41.38 -27.46 -4.48
N GLU A 116 -42.08 -28.59 -4.44
CA GLU A 116 -41.46 -29.89 -4.16
C GLU A 116 -40.53 -30.34 -5.30
N ARG A 117 -40.90 -30.09 -6.56
CA ARG A 117 -40.00 -30.29 -7.71
C ARG A 117 -38.75 -29.40 -7.61
N ALA A 118 -38.93 -28.12 -7.24
CA ALA A 118 -37.85 -27.18 -7.04
C ALA A 118 -36.92 -27.64 -5.91
N ARG A 119 -37.47 -28.09 -4.77
CA ARG A 119 -36.71 -28.64 -3.65
C ARG A 119 -35.84 -29.83 -4.07
N ARG A 120 -36.40 -30.80 -4.81
CA ARG A 120 -35.64 -31.96 -5.30
C ARG A 120 -34.54 -31.54 -6.26
N LYS A 121 -34.84 -30.64 -7.20
CA LYS A 121 -33.85 -30.10 -8.15
C LYS A 121 -32.75 -29.34 -7.42
N PHE A 122 -33.10 -28.48 -6.46
CA PHE A 122 -32.16 -27.70 -5.66
C PHE A 122 -31.23 -28.60 -4.86
N LYS A 123 -31.76 -29.64 -4.20
CA LYS A 123 -30.95 -30.65 -3.52
C LYS A 123 -30.00 -31.38 -4.46
N ALA A 124 -30.48 -31.79 -5.65
CA ALA A 124 -29.65 -32.46 -6.65
C ALA A 124 -28.53 -31.54 -7.16
N THR A 125 -28.86 -30.32 -7.56
CA THR A 125 -27.89 -29.32 -8.04
C THR A 125 -26.89 -28.93 -6.96
N ASN A 126 -27.33 -28.75 -5.70
CA ASN A 126 -26.41 -28.50 -4.60
C ASN A 126 -25.50 -29.69 -4.30
N LYS A 127 -26.01 -30.92 -4.38
CA LYS A 127 -25.19 -32.12 -4.26
C LYS A 127 -24.13 -32.16 -5.37
N GLU A 128 -24.52 -31.97 -6.63
CA GLU A 128 -23.60 -31.91 -7.76
C GLU A 128 -22.56 -30.78 -7.60
N ALA A 129 -22.98 -29.60 -7.16
CA ALA A 129 -22.08 -28.49 -6.90
C ALA A 129 -21.11 -28.77 -5.75
N ARG A 130 -21.57 -29.41 -4.66
CA ARG A 130 -20.70 -29.85 -3.55
C ARG A 130 -19.69 -30.90 -4.02
N GLU A 131 -20.12 -31.86 -4.82
CA GLU A 131 -19.23 -32.88 -5.41
C GLU A 131 -18.20 -32.26 -6.36
N SER A 132 -18.64 -31.35 -7.24
CA SER A 132 -17.75 -30.62 -8.14
C SER A 132 -16.73 -29.78 -7.35
N ASN A 133 -17.19 -29.06 -6.33
CA ASN A 133 -16.33 -28.27 -5.47
C ASN A 133 -15.33 -29.14 -4.72
N TRP A 134 -15.78 -30.28 -4.17
CA TRP A 134 -14.91 -31.27 -3.56
C TRP A 134 -13.84 -31.73 -4.55
N LEU A 135 -14.20 -32.13 -5.76
CA LEU A 135 -13.24 -32.69 -6.71
C LEU A 135 -12.24 -31.65 -7.26
N HIS A 136 -12.70 -30.43 -7.53
CA HIS A 136 -11.94 -29.48 -8.36
C HIS A 136 -11.44 -28.24 -7.63
N ASN A 137 -12.12 -27.79 -6.58
CA ASN A 137 -11.84 -26.48 -5.99
C ASN A 137 -11.28 -26.58 -4.57
N MET A 138 -11.59 -27.65 -3.83
CA MET A 138 -11.15 -27.79 -2.44
C MET A 138 -9.72 -28.29 -2.36
N SER A 139 -8.91 -27.65 -1.51
CA SER A 139 -7.59 -28.15 -1.16
C SER A 139 -7.70 -29.43 -0.32
N ASP A 140 -6.58 -30.14 -0.20
CA ASP A 140 -6.50 -31.36 0.61
C ASP A 140 -6.77 -31.08 2.10
N GLU A 141 -6.33 -29.94 2.62
CA GLU A 141 -6.59 -29.48 3.99
C GLU A 141 -8.07 -29.15 4.21
N GLU A 142 -8.72 -28.48 3.26
CA GLU A 142 -10.14 -28.16 3.32
C GLU A 142 -10.99 -29.42 3.30
N LYS A 143 -10.67 -30.37 2.40
CA LYS A 143 -11.32 -31.69 2.34
C LYS A 143 -11.19 -32.44 3.65
N ALA A 144 -9.97 -32.51 4.19
CA ALA A 144 -9.71 -33.20 5.44
C ALA A 144 -10.40 -32.54 6.64
N THR A 145 -10.60 -31.21 6.60
CA THR A 145 -11.33 -30.49 7.65
C THR A 145 -12.83 -30.73 7.57
N LYS A 146 -13.40 -30.73 6.36
CA LYS A 146 -14.83 -30.87 6.14
C LYS A 146 -15.34 -32.32 6.30
N ASP A 147 -14.68 -33.28 5.66
CA ASP A 147 -14.99 -34.70 5.80
C ASP A 147 -13.68 -35.51 5.81
N PRO A 148 -13.01 -35.63 6.98
CA PRO A 148 -11.76 -36.36 7.09
C PRO A 148 -11.91 -37.82 6.65
N ARG A 149 -13.09 -38.41 6.82
CA ARG A 149 -13.32 -39.82 6.52
C ARG A 149 -13.38 -40.08 5.03
N ARG A 150 -14.11 -39.24 4.29
CA ARG A 150 -14.16 -39.31 2.83
C ARG A 150 -12.78 -39.03 2.24
N TYR A 151 -12.13 -37.94 2.66
CA TYR A 151 -10.81 -37.57 2.18
C TYR A 151 -9.79 -38.71 2.36
N LEU A 152 -9.66 -39.25 3.58
CA LEU A 152 -8.70 -40.33 3.84
C LEU A 152 -9.03 -41.64 3.09
N LYS A 153 -10.30 -41.94 2.81
CA LYS A 153 -10.68 -43.10 1.97
C LYS A 153 -10.28 -42.91 0.52
N GLU A 154 -10.41 -41.69 -0.01
CA GLU A 154 -10.00 -41.35 -1.38
C GLU A 154 -8.47 -41.37 -1.50
N SER A 155 -7.74 -40.83 -0.52
CA SER A 155 -6.27 -40.83 -0.48
C SER A 155 -5.68 -42.22 -0.25
N PHE A 156 -6.37 -43.09 0.49
CA PHE A 156 -5.90 -44.45 0.80
C PHE A 156 -6.96 -45.51 0.46
N PRO A 157 -7.15 -45.83 -0.84
CA PRO A 157 -8.12 -46.82 -1.26
C PRO A 157 -7.89 -48.19 -0.62
N ALA A 158 -8.98 -48.84 -0.18
CA ALA A 158 -8.91 -50.13 0.49
C ALA A 158 -8.24 -51.19 -0.40
N GLY A 159 -7.24 -51.89 0.16
CA GLY A 159 -6.51 -52.96 -0.52
C GLY A 159 -5.21 -52.52 -1.21
N SER A 160 -5.01 -51.23 -1.44
CA SER A 160 -3.73 -50.70 -1.90
C SER A 160 -2.73 -50.66 -0.74
N LYS A 161 -1.49 -51.10 -0.95
CA LYS A 161 -0.36 -50.86 -0.05
C LYS A 161 0.46 -49.71 -0.63
N SER A 162 0.17 -48.48 -0.23
CA SER A 162 0.93 -47.30 -0.64
C SER A 162 2.00 -46.97 0.40
N LYS A 163 3.15 -46.51 -0.08
CA LYS A 163 4.20 -45.88 0.76
C LYS A 163 3.98 -44.37 0.90
N GLU A 164 2.95 -43.83 0.25
CA GLU A 164 2.64 -42.41 0.31
C GLU A 164 2.10 -42.04 1.68
N THR A 165 2.35 -40.79 2.04
CA THR A 165 1.84 -40.16 3.25
C THR A 165 1.20 -38.85 2.86
N VAL A 166 0.11 -38.49 3.52
CA VAL A 166 -0.50 -37.17 3.40
C VAL A 166 -0.05 -36.32 4.59
N LEU A 167 0.35 -35.08 4.31
CA LEU A 167 0.66 -34.06 5.32
C LEU A 167 -0.51 -33.06 5.34
N LEU A 168 -1.15 -32.89 6.50
CA LEU A 168 -2.30 -32.01 6.69
C LEU A 168 -1.98 -30.96 7.75
N THR A 169 -2.49 -29.75 7.57
CA THR A 169 -2.45 -28.71 8.61
C THR A 169 -3.81 -28.57 9.25
N THR A 170 -3.92 -28.72 10.58
CA THR A 170 -5.20 -28.57 11.29
C THR A 170 -5.02 -28.05 12.71
N HIS A 171 -6.11 -27.50 13.26
CA HIS A 171 -6.23 -27.17 14.68
C HIS A 171 -6.86 -28.31 15.49
N PHE A 172 -7.52 -29.28 14.83
CA PHE A 172 -8.32 -30.33 15.47
C PHE A 172 -7.78 -31.74 15.14
N VAL A 173 -6.61 -32.07 15.68
CA VAL A 173 -5.91 -33.34 15.42
C VAL A 173 -6.74 -34.57 15.77
N ILE A 174 -7.56 -34.49 16.83
CA ILE A 174 -8.33 -35.61 17.38
C ILE A 174 -9.24 -36.22 16.30
N ASN A 175 -9.97 -35.40 15.54
CA ASN A 175 -10.93 -35.87 14.54
C ASN A 175 -10.22 -36.66 13.42
N ILE A 176 -9.07 -36.17 12.96
CA ILE A 176 -8.26 -36.85 11.93
C ILE A 176 -7.68 -38.15 12.49
N GLN A 177 -7.19 -38.13 13.73
CA GLN A 177 -6.59 -39.30 14.36
C GLN A 177 -7.60 -40.43 14.59
N GLU A 178 -8.80 -40.12 15.09
CA GLU A 178 -9.87 -41.10 15.28
C GLU A 178 -10.30 -41.70 13.94
N THR A 179 -10.52 -40.85 12.94
CA THR A 179 -10.89 -41.28 11.58
C THR A 179 -9.81 -42.16 10.95
N ALA A 180 -8.54 -41.76 11.05
CA ALA A 180 -7.42 -42.56 10.55
C ALA A 180 -7.37 -43.93 11.23
N LYS A 181 -7.58 -43.98 12.56
CA LYS A 181 -7.62 -45.23 13.33
C LYS A 181 -8.77 -46.14 12.88
N GLU A 182 -9.97 -45.60 12.64
CA GLU A 182 -11.11 -46.36 12.11
C GLU A 182 -10.82 -46.98 10.73
N LEU A 183 -10.04 -46.29 9.90
CA LEU A 183 -9.62 -46.76 8.58
C LEU A 183 -8.38 -47.67 8.63
N GLY A 184 -7.82 -47.94 9.81
CA GLY A 184 -6.61 -48.74 9.98
C GLY A 184 -5.32 -48.04 9.53
N LEU A 185 -5.35 -46.71 9.39
CA LEU A 185 -4.22 -45.87 9.04
C LEU A 185 -3.42 -45.48 10.30
N ARG A 186 -2.16 -45.09 10.07
CA ARG A 186 -1.29 -44.47 11.07
C ARG A 186 -1.34 -42.97 10.93
N CYS A 187 -1.47 -42.30 12.05
CA CYS A 187 -1.57 -40.86 12.16
C CYS A 187 -0.63 -40.42 13.28
N GLU A 188 0.33 -39.58 12.94
CA GLU A 188 1.22 -38.91 13.89
C GLU A 188 1.21 -37.41 13.57
N TYR A 189 1.60 -36.58 14.51
CA TYR A 189 1.57 -35.14 14.33
C TYR A 189 2.69 -34.46 15.08
N THR A 190 3.03 -33.25 14.64
CA THR A 190 3.98 -32.35 15.30
C THR A 190 3.46 -30.91 15.24
N HIS A 191 4.07 -30.01 15.98
CA HIS A 191 3.68 -28.60 15.98
C HIS A 191 4.09 -27.93 14.68
N ALA A 192 3.15 -27.24 14.02
CA ALA A 192 3.49 -26.36 12.93
C ALA A 192 4.24 -25.13 13.48
N PRO A 193 5.18 -24.55 12.73
CA PRO A 193 5.76 -23.25 13.06
C PRO A 193 4.65 -22.23 13.32
N THR A 194 4.79 -21.45 14.39
CA THR A 194 3.87 -20.36 14.68
C THR A 194 4.32 -19.15 13.88
N ASP A 195 3.50 -18.71 12.93
CA ASP A 195 3.74 -17.48 12.19
C ASP A 195 3.49 -16.28 13.13
N GLY A 196 4.54 -15.84 13.83
CA GLY A 196 4.64 -14.52 14.48
C GLY A 196 3.60 -14.17 15.57
N ASP A 197 4.12 -13.87 16.78
CA ASP A 197 3.53 -13.08 17.88
C ASP A 197 2.04 -13.21 18.30
N ALA A 198 1.33 -14.22 17.83
CA ALA A 198 -0.06 -14.43 18.22
C ALA A 198 -0.14 -15.24 19.52
N VAL A 199 -0.06 -14.53 20.66
CA VAL A 199 -0.30 -15.05 22.03
C VAL A 199 -1.66 -15.75 22.20
N LEU A 200 -2.56 -15.65 21.21
CA LEU A 200 -3.92 -16.21 21.24
C LEU A 200 -4.26 -17.19 20.10
N GLN A 201 -3.35 -17.51 19.18
CA GLN A 201 -3.68 -18.48 18.12
C GLN A 201 -3.67 -19.91 18.66
N MET A 202 -4.76 -20.65 18.42
CA MET A 202 -4.82 -22.09 18.67
C MET A 202 -3.63 -22.76 17.99
N ALA A 203 -2.91 -23.62 18.72
CA ALA A 203 -1.75 -24.31 18.18
C ALA A 203 -2.11 -25.04 16.87
N LYS A 204 -1.44 -24.67 15.77
CA LYS A 204 -1.53 -25.38 14.49
C LYS A 204 -0.67 -26.63 14.57
N TYR A 205 -1.19 -27.73 14.04
CA TYR A 205 -0.51 -29.01 13.99
C TYR A 205 -0.32 -29.46 12.55
N TRP A 206 0.85 -30.03 12.28
CA TRP A 206 1.14 -30.79 11.08
C TRP A 206 0.90 -32.27 11.35
N VAL A 207 -0.11 -32.83 10.70
CA VAL A 207 -0.56 -34.22 10.87
C VAL A 207 -0.13 -35.04 9.66
N VAL A 208 0.65 -36.09 9.89
CA VAL A 208 1.08 -37.03 8.86
C VAL A 208 0.26 -38.30 8.96
N VAL A 209 -0.46 -38.65 7.89
CA VAL A 209 -1.28 -39.85 7.80
C VAL A 209 -0.73 -40.78 6.71
N GLY A 210 -0.68 -42.08 6.99
CA GLY A 210 -0.21 -43.09 6.03
C GLY A 210 -0.53 -44.52 6.47
N GLN A 211 -0.31 -45.49 5.60
CA GLN A 211 -0.59 -46.91 5.90
C GLN A 211 0.55 -47.58 6.70
N ASP A 212 1.80 -47.23 6.40
CA ASP A 212 2.98 -47.79 7.05
C ASP A 212 3.43 -46.91 8.22
N ARG A 213 3.53 -47.54 9.41
CA ARG A 213 3.98 -46.86 10.62
C ARG A 213 5.40 -46.32 10.49
N SER A 214 6.34 -47.08 9.92
CA SER A 214 7.73 -46.63 9.89
C SER A 214 7.91 -45.40 9.01
N ILE A 215 7.17 -45.32 7.90
CA ILE A 215 7.23 -44.19 6.96
C ILE A 215 6.62 -42.94 7.59
N VAL A 216 5.46 -43.07 8.26
CA VAL A 216 4.83 -41.93 8.96
C VAL A 216 5.75 -41.38 10.05
N THR A 217 6.30 -42.23 10.91
CA THR A 217 7.21 -41.80 11.97
C THR A 217 8.48 -41.15 11.41
N GLU A 218 9.07 -41.72 10.36
CA GLU A 218 10.26 -41.14 9.72
C GLU A 218 9.96 -39.75 9.14
N LYS A 219 8.78 -39.57 8.53
CA LYS A 219 8.36 -38.30 7.96
C LYS A 219 8.14 -37.23 9.05
N VAL A 220 7.50 -37.58 10.16
CA VAL A 220 7.35 -36.67 11.31
C VAL A 220 8.72 -36.27 11.88
N GLN A 221 9.64 -37.22 12.07
CA GLN A 221 10.99 -36.91 12.54
C GLN A 221 11.78 -36.03 11.58
N MET A 222 11.58 -36.19 10.26
CA MET A 222 12.17 -35.31 9.24
C MET A 222 11.65 -33.88 9.39
N ILE A 223 10.33 -33.73 9.52
CA ILE A 223 9.68 -32.43 9.70
C ILE A 223 10.19 -31.74 10.97
N GLU A 224 10.25 -32.45 12.10
CA GLU A 224 10.76 -31.89 13.37
C GLU A 224 12.21 -31.41 13.27
N ARG A 225 13.08 -32.18 12.60
CA ARG A 225 14.47 -31.78 12.36
C ARG A 225 14.57 -30.52 11.50
N GLU A 226 13.74 -30.41 10.47
CA GLU A 226 13.71 -29.25 9.58
C GLU A 226 13.17 -28.01 10.31
N THR A 227 12.09 -28.15 11.08
CA THR A 227 11.53 -27.08 11.92
C THR A 227 12.55 -26.57 12.93
N GLN A 228 13.32 -27.46 13.56
CA GLN A 228 14.40 -27.06 14.46
C GLN A 228 15.55 -26.33 13.74
N ARG A 229 15.87 -26.71 12.50
CA ARG A 229 16.88 -26.02 11.69
C ARG A 229 16.44 -24.60 11.36
N LEU A 230 15.22 -24.44 10.83
CA LEU A 230 14.65 -23.14 10.47
C LEU A 230 14.53 -22.23 11.70
N LYS A 231 14.11 -22.76 12.85
CA LYS A 231 14.05 -21.99 14.09
C LYS A 231 15.42 -21.44 14.49
N ARG A 232 16.48 -22.24 14.36
CA ARG A 232 17.85 -21.79 14.65
C ARG A 232 18.32 -20.72 13.68
N GLU A 233 18.07 -20.90 12.38
CA GLU A 233 18.41 -19.91 11.35
C GLU A 233 17.68 -18.57 11.59
N GLN A 234 16.41 -18.62 12.00
CA GLN A 234 15.63 -17.42 12.35
C GLN A 234 16.17 -16.72 13.61
N GLU A 235 16.48 -17.47 14.67
CA GLU A 235 17.09 -16.93 15.89
C GLU A 235 18.47 -16.31 15.62
N GLU A 236 19.29 -16.95 14.78
CA GLU A 236 20.60 -16.42 14.34
C GLU A 236 20.44 -15.14 13.52
N GLY A 237 19.50 -15.11 12.56
CA GLY A 237 19.18 -13.91 11.77
C GLY A 237 18.69 -12.74 12.64
N GLN A 238 17.81 -13.00 13.62
CA GLN A 238 17.37 -11.97 14.58
C GLN A 238 18.53 -11.46 15.44
N GLN A 239 19.44 -12.34 15.87
CA GLN A 239 20.63 -11.92 16.61
C GLN A 239 21.58 -11.07 15.77
N GLU A 240 21.78 -11.41 14.50
CA GLU A 240 22.60 -10.62 13.57
C GLU A 240 22.01 -9.24 13.34
N LEU A 241 20.69 -9.15 13.13
CA LEU A 241 19.98 -7.89 12.98
C LEU A 241 20.15 -7.01 14.24
N ARG A 242 20.01 -7.59 15.44
CA ARG A 242 20.26 -6.89 16.71
C ARG A 242 21.70 -6.39 16.81
N ARG A 243 22.69 -7.16 16.33
CA ARG A 243 24.10 -6.73 16.29
C ARG A 243 24.30 -5.56 15.32
N LYS A 244 23.75 -5.63 14.11
CA LYS A 244 23.83 -4.56 13.11
C LYS A 244 23.19 -3.27 13.62
N ASN A 245 22.00 -3.36 14.20
CA ASN A 245 21.31 -2.20 14.77
C ASN A 245 22.09 -1.56 15.93
N LYS A 246 22.76 -2.37 16.75
CA LYS A 246 23.65 -1.84 17.81
C LYS A 246 24.82 -1.04 17.22
N VAL A 247 25.45 -1.53 16.15
CA VAL A 247 26.56 -0.84 15.46
C VAL A 247 26.09 0.48 14.83
N ILE A 248 24.95 0.47 14.14
CA ILE A 248 24.38 1.69 13.52
C ILE A 248 24.13 2.77 14.57
N ARG A 249 23.53 2.40 15.72
CA ARG A 249 23.30 3.35 16.83
C ARG A 249 24.60 3.93 17.37
N THR A 250 25.65 3.12 17.56
CA THR A 250 26.94 3.63 18.03
C THR A 250 27.59 4.60 17.04
N THR A 251 27.54 4.31 15.73
CA THR A 251 28.11 5.19 14.70
C THR A 251 27.34 6.50 14.57
N GLN A 252 26.01 6.48 14.73
CA GLN A 252 25.20 7.71 14.76
C GLN A 252 25.60 8.62 15.92
N THR A 253 25.76 8.08 17.13
CA THR A 253 26.20 8.87 18.30
C THR A 253 27.58 9.47 18.11
N GLU A 254 28.54 8.71 17.55
CA GLU A 254 29.89 9.23 17.25
C GLU A 254 29.87 10.38 16.23
N ASN A 255 29.00 10.29 15.21
CA ASN A 255 28.81 11.36 14.24
C ASN A 255 28.17 12.62 14.85
N GLU A 256 27.15 12.46 15.70
CA GLU A 256 26.52 13.59 16.41
C GLU A 256 27.53 14.32 17.32
N GLU A 257 28.40 13.58 18.02
CA GLU A 257 29.47 14.16 18.83
C GLU A 257 30.52 14.91 17.99
N ALA A 258 30.83 14.42 16.78
CA ALA A 258 31.75 15.10 15.86
C ALA A 258 31.15 16.41 15.33
N ILE A 259 29.86 16.41 14.97
CA ILE A 259 29.14 17.60 14.53
C ILE A 259 29.10 18.66 15.65
N ALA A 260 28.87 18.25 16.89
CA ALA A 260 28.85 19.17 18.03
C ALA A 260 30.18 19.92 18.26
N LYS A 261 31.32 19.32 17.89
CA LYS A 261 32.67 19.93 18.02
C LYS A 261 32.98 20.95 16.93
N ASN A 262 32.26 20.95 15.80
CA ASN A 262 32.51 21.86 14.67
C ASN A 262 31.70 23.18 14.72
N LYS A 263 30.88 23.40 15.76
CA LYS A 263 30.01 24.61 15.90
C LYS A 263 30.73 25.97 16.01
N ASP A 264 32.06 26.01 16.02
CA ASP A 264 32.83 27.25 16.22
C ASP A 264 33.14 28.04 14.94
N TRP A 265 32.92 27.49 13.74
CA TRP A 265 33.17 28.15 12.45
C TRP A 265 31.88 28.32 11.65
N ASP A 266 31.11 29.36 11.99
CA ASP A 266 29.96 29.78 11.18
C ASP A 266 30.41 30.74 10.08
N VAL A 267 30.60 30.21 8.86
CA VAL A 267 30.99 30.99 7.69
C VAL A 267 29.82 31.54 6.88
N ALA A 268 28.58 31.10 7.16
CA ALA A 268 27.40 31.54 6.43
C ALA A 268 27.01 32.98 6.82
N GLY A 269 26.53 33.78 5.88
CA GLY A 269 26.13 35.17 6.10
C GLY A 269 26.75 36.15 5.11
N ILE A 270 26.66 37.44 5.43
CA ILE A 270 27.00 38.54 4.51
C ILE A 270 28.46 38.96 4.71
N TRP A 271 29.16 39.12 3.60
CA TRP A 271 30.57 39.46 3.51
C TRP A 271 30.76 40.76 2.73
N SER A 272 31.57 41.65 3.28
CA SER A 272 32.12 42.79 2.55
C SER A 272 33.44 42.35 1.92
N ILE A 273 33.52 42.48 0.59
CA ILE A 273 34.64 42.03 -0.22
C ILE A 273 35.47 43.26 -0.65
N SER A 274 36.78 43.09 -0.66
CA SER A 274 37.72 44.05 -1.24
C SER A 274 38.54 43.34 -2.31
N CYS A 275 38.47 43.86 -3.53
CA CYS A 275 39.23 43.40 -4.69
C CYS A 275 39.87 44.62 -5.37
N PRO A 276 41.12 44.99 -4.98
CA PRO A 276 41.76 46.22 -5.47
C PRO A 276 41.87 46.32 -6.99
N HIS A 277 41.95 45.17 -7.69
CA HIS A 277 42.03 45.13 -9.14
C HIS A 277 40.72 45.61 -9.80
N ILE A 278 39.58 45.11 -9.30
CA ILE A 278 38.25 45.46 -9.81
C ILE A 278 37.87 46.88 -9.37
N GLU A 279 38.07 47.22 -8.10
CA GLU A 279 37.75 48.53 -7.53
C GLU A 279 38.45 49.67 -8.29
N GLN A 280 39.76 49.51 -8.58
CA GLN A 280 40.54 50.53 -9.29
C GLN A 280 40.33 50.53 -10.79
N GLY A 281 40.09 49.36 -11.39
CA GLY A 281 39.94 49.25 -12.84
C GLY A 281 38.59 49.75 -13.36
N TRP A 282 37.54 49.67 -12.54
CA TRP A 282 36.16 49.95 -12.94
C TRP A 282 35.43 50.98 -12.06
N ASP A 283 36.11 51.58 -11.09
CA ASP A 283 35.56 52.62 -10.20
C ASP A 283 34.29 52.15 -9.46
N VAL A 284 34.32 50.90 -8.98
CA VAL A 284 33.24 50.27 -8.22
C VAL A 284 33.61 50.16 -6.74
N GLU A 285 32.61 50.36 -5.88
CA GLU A 285 32.73 50.26 -4.42
C GLU A 285 31.69 49.27 -3.87
N ASN A 286 31.88 48.82 -2.62
CA ASN A 286 30.92 47.97 -1.88
C ASN A 286 30.70 46.58 -2.50
N LEU A 287 31.78 45.88 -2.83
CA LEU A 287 31.67 44.50 -3.30
C LEU A 287 31.10 43.61 -2.17
N THR A 288 30.15 42.75 -2.49
CA THR A 288 29.49 41.90 -1.51
C THR A 288 29.49 40.43 -1.92
N MET A 289 29.41 39.56 -0.91
CA MET A 289 29.17 38.14 -1.08
C MET A 289 28.29 37.64 0.05
N ASN A 290 27.32 36.77 -0.22
CA ASN A 290 26.49 36.13 0.78
C ASN A 290 26.69 34.62 0.71
N LEU A 291 27.14 34.00 1.80
CA LEU A 291 27.44 32.57 1.89
C LEU A 291 26.30 31.83 2.58
N TYR A 292 25.91 30.67 2.05
CA TYR A 292 24.80 29.87 2.54
C TYR A 292 25.20 28.40 2.70
N LEU A 293 24.63 27.75 3.71
CA LEU A 293 24.71 26.32 3.93
C LEU A 293 23.30 25.74 3.82
N GLU A 294 23.07 24.94 2.78
CA GLU A 294 21.76 24.37 2.48
C GLU A 294 21.81 22.85 2.70
N THR A 295 20.80 22.28 3.36
CA THR A 295 20.66 20.82 3.50
C THR A 295 19.63 20.32 2.49
N THR A 296 20.09 19.61 1.47
CA THR A 296 19.24 19.01 0.44
C THR A 296 18.97 17.53 0.74
N GLU A 297 18.06 16.88 0.00
CA GLU A 297 17.79 15.43 0.13
C GLU A 297 19.05 14.58 -0.10
N GLU A 298 19.96 15.03 -0.95
CA GLU A 298 21.21 14.35 -1.29
C GLU A 298 22.37 14.65 -0.32
N GLY A 299 22.21 15.67 0.53
CA GLY A 299 23.18 16.07 1.55
C GLY A 299 23.36 17.60 1.68
N PRO A 300 24.18 18.05 2.64
CA PRO A 300 24.53 19.47 2.77
C PRO A 300 25.39 19.97 1.60
N GLN A 301 25.13 21.19 1.15
CA GLN A 301 25.88 21.93 0.14
C GLN A 301 26.18 23.35 0.64
N MET A 302 27.24 23.98 0.13
CA MET A 302 27.54 25.39 0.36
C MET A 302 27.55 26.13 -0.95
N PHE A 303 26.99 27.34 -0.90
CA PHE A 303 26.89 28.23 -2.02
C PHE A 303 27.25 29.66 -1.59
N ALA A 304 27.59 30.50 -2.55
CA ALA A 304 27.59 31.95 -2.33
C ALA A 304 26.86 32.66 -3.48
N SER A 305 26.18 33.76 -3.20
CA SER A 305 25.91 34.78 -4.22
C SER A 305 26.93 35.91 -4.06
N PHE A 306 27.35 36.54 -5.15
CA PHE A 306 28.30 37.65 -5.10
C PHE A 306 27.93 38.77 -6.06
N ASP A 307 28.32 39.98 -5.69
CA ASP A 307 28.25 41.19 -6.50
C ASP A 307 29.58 41.94 -6.37
N PHE A 308 30.41 41.82 -7.41
CA PHE A 308 31.70 42.50 -7.51
C PHE A 308 31.60 43.75 -8.41
N GLY A 309 30.40 44.33 -8.54
CA GLY A 309 30.13 45.57 -9.27
C GLY A 309 30.11 45.39 -10.79
N VAL A 310 31.14 44.76 -11.36
CA VAL A 310 31.29 44.46 -12.80
C VAL A 310 30.85 43.04 -13.15
N LEU A 311 30.80 42.17 -12.14
CA LEU A 311 30.48 40.76 -12.27
C LEU A 311 29.60 40.38 -11.09
N THR A 312 28.46 39.78 -11.38
CA THR A 312 27.57 39.19 -10.37
C THR A 312 27.42 37.71 -10.65
N GLY A 313 27.07 36.91 -9.64
CA GLY A 313 26.88 35.48 -9.88
C GLY A 313 26.81 34.63 -8.62
N VAL A 314 27.07 33.35 -8.83
CA VAL A 314 26.99 32.32 -7.79
C VAL A 314 28.26 31.47 -7.72
N PHE A 315 28.71 31.20 -6.49
CA PHE A 315 29.74 30.20 -6.18
C PHE A 315 29.06 28.89 -5.77
N ARG A 316 29.62 27.78 -6.23
CA ARG A 316 29.28 26.43 -5.78
C ARG A 316 30.52 25.72 -5.30
N PHE A 317 30.52 25.31 -4.03
CA PHE A 317 31.69 24.77 -3.37
C PHE A 317 31.81 23.25 -3.57
N GLU A 318 33.03 22.80 -3.87
CA GLU A 318 33.37 21.40 -4.03
C GLU A 318 34.08 20.84 -2.79
N ARG A 319 33.86 19.55 -2.54
CA ARG A 319 34.55 18.80 -1.49
C ARG A 319 36.07 18.79 -1.74
N GLN A 320 36.85 18.84 -0.65
CA GLN A 320 38.30 18.79 -0.76
C GLN A 320 38.80 17.43 -1.29
N LYS A 321 39.87 17.46 -2.08
CA LYS A 321 40.56 16.27 -2.60
C LYS A 321 41.29 15.55 -1.46
N GLY A 322 40.56 14.74 -0.70
CA GLY A 322 41.05 14.03 0.48
C GLY A 322 39.93 13.44 1.34
N ASP A 323 38.73 14.02 1.27
CA ASP A 323 37.52 13.48 1.88
C ASP A 323 37.03 12.30 1.03
N THR A 324 37.60 11.13 1.29
CA THR A 324 37.10 9.89 0.72
C THR A 324 35.78 9.58 1.41
N LYS A 325 34.67 9.74 0.68
CA LYS A 325 33.35 9.25 1.13
C LYS A 325 33.55 7.82 1.64
N PRO A 326 33.13 7.45 2.87
CA PRO A 326 32.96 6.04 3.16
C PRO A 326 32.00 5.53 2.07
N SER A 327 32.46 4.55 1.28
CA SER A 327 31.71 3.97 0.16
C SER A 327 30.25 3.83 0.57
N SER A 328 29.39 4.67 -0.01
CA SER A 328 27.95 4.62 0.18
C SER A 328 27.47 3.37 -0.53
N THR A 329 27.68 2.22 0.08
CA THR A 329 26.88 1.04 -0.16
C THR A 329 25.50 1.41 0.39
N ARG A 330 24.68 2.04 -0.45
CA ARG A 330 23.25 2.17 -0.18
C ARG A 330 22.78 0.76 0.17
N PRO A 331 22.14 0.53 1.33
CA PRO A 331 21.43 -0.71 1.54
C PRO A 331 20.43 -0.79 0.39
N VAL A 332 20.51 -1.85 -0.40
CA VAL A 332 19.46 -2.17 -1.36
C VAL A 332 18.24 -2.49 -0.49
N TYR A 333 17.42 -1.48 -0.22
CA TYR A 333 16.10 -1.66 0.33
C TYR A 333 15.28 -2.32 -0.78
N ASN A 334 15.25 -3.64 -0.78
CA ASN A 334 14.17 -4.36 -1.42
C ASN A 334 12.91 -3.98 -0.66
N ASN A 335 12.00 -3.28 -1.35
CA ASN A 335 10.63 -3.08 -0.93
C ASN A 335 10.02 -4.46 -0.61
N VAL A 336 9.90 -4.76 0.68
CA VAL A 336 8.96 -5.77 1.18
C VAL A 336 8.22 -5.09 2.33
N ASP A 337 6.95 -4.88 2.03
CA ASP A 337 5.79 -4.53 2.85
C ASP A 337 5.94 -4.46 4.37
N GLU A 338 5.40 -3.35 4.90
CA GLU A 338 4.76 -3.14 6.20
C GLU A 338 5.40 -3.78 7.45
N GLU A 339 6.04 -2.95 8.28
CA GLU A 339 6.11 -3.22 9.73
C GLU A 339 5.29 -2.20 10.53
N PRO A 340 4.66 -2.65 11.63
CA PRO A 340 3.68 -1.88 12.39
C PRO A 340 4.35 -0.93 13.39
N LYS A 341 3.68 0.19 13.66
CA LYS A 341 4.05 1.15 14.71
C LYS A 341 4.02 0.45 16.08
N SER A 342 5.18 0.40 16.75
CA SER A 342 5.29 0.04 18.15
C SER A 342 5.04 1.27 19.02
N GLU A 343 3.90 1.28 19.71
CA GLU A 343 3.62 2.15 20.86
C GLU A 343 3.95 1.39 22.15
N GLU A 344 5.01 1.79 22.84
CA GLU A 344 5.18 1.55 24.28
C GLU A 344 5.75 2.80 24.92
N ASP A 345 4.89 3.59 25.55
CA ASP A 345 5.08 4.11 26.91
C ASP A 345 3.91 5.05 27.26
N ASN A 346 2.91 4.53 27.98
CA ASN A 346 2.18 5.28 29.01
C ASN A 346 1.26 4.35 29.81
N ALA A 347 1.73 3.95 30.99
CA ALA A 347 0.89 3.40 32.04
C ALA A 347 0.05 4.52 32.68
N ARG A 348 -1.27 4.53 32.42
CA ARG A 348 -2.24 5.10 33.37
C ARG A 348 -3.64 4.50 33.19
N GLU A 349 -3.99 3.74 34.22
CA GLU A 349 -5.30 3.26 34.66
C GLU A 349 -6.44 4.29 34.46
N VAL A 350 -7.48 3.97 33.67
CA VAL A 350 -8.90 4.33 33.90
C VAL A 350 -9.81 3.35 33.13
N GLU A 351 -10.78 2.76 33.83
CA GLU A 351 -11.91 1.99 33.27
C GLU A 351 -12.88 2.91 32.48
N ALA A 352 -13.40 2.45 31.33
CA ALA A 352 -14.82 2.60 30.92
C ALA A 352 -15.09 2.12 29.48
N GLU A 353 -15.95 1.11 29.38
CA GLU A 353 -17.07 0.89 28.44
C GLU A 353 -16.96 1.19 26.93
N GLN A 354 -17.21 0.12 26.15
CA GLN A 354 -18.15 -0.01 25.02
C GLN A 354 -18.32 1.17 24.03
N ALA A 355 -17.92 0.96 22.76
CA ALA A 355 -18.74 1.28 21.59
C ALA A 355 -18.21 0.60 20.32
N GLU A 356 -19.13 -0.04 19.61
CA GLU A 356 -19.00 -0.68 18.29
C GLU A 356 -18.76 0.35 17.17
N GLY A 357 -18.15 -0.06 16.06
CA GLY A 357 -18.20 0.76 14.83
C GLY A 357 -17.25 0.39 13.70
N ASN A 358 -17.67 -0.58 12.88
CA ASN A 358 -17.67 -0.57 11.40
C ASN A 358 -16.38 -0.15 10.64
N TYR A 359 -15.68 -1.13 10.06
CA TYR A 359 -14.76 -0.93 8.93
C TYR A 359 -15.32 -1.62 7.69
N ASP A 360 -15.77 -0.82 6.74
CA ASP A 360 -16.12 -1.23 5.38
C ASP A 360 -14.83 -1.26 4.54
N ASP A 361 -14.45 -2.48 4.16
CA ASP A 361 -13.36 -2.81 3.23
C ASP A 361 -13.99 -3.01 1.83
N GLU A 362 -13.90 -1.98 0.97
CA GLU A 362 -14.25 -2.09 -0.44
C GLU A 362 -13.00 -2.24 -1.29
N THR A 363 -12.69 -3.49 -1.62
CA THR A 363 -11.94 -3.87 -2.82
C THR A 363 -12.84 -3.76 -4.05
N SER A 364 -12.44 -3.00 -5.06
CA SER A 364 -13.04 -3.09 -6.40
C SER A 364 -11.98 -2.87 -7.49
N ASP A 365 -11.54 -3.99 -8.05
CA ASP A 365 -10.98 -4.10 -9.40
C ASP A 365 -11.86 -3.40 -10.44
N LYS A 366 -11.23 -2.72 -11.41
CA LYS A 366 -11.79 -2.60 -12.77
C LYS A 366 -10.74 -2.33 -13.83
N SER A 367 -10.65 -3.32 -14.70
CA SER A 367 -10.10 -3.38 -16.06
C SER A 367 -10.49 -2.21 -16.98
N SER A 368 -9.60 -1.84 -17.91
CA SER A 368 -9.96 -1.86 -19.33
C SER A 368 -8.74 -1.84 -20.25
N ASP A 369 -8.77 -2.72 -21.24
CA ASP A 369 -7.91 -2.79 -22.41
C ASP A 369 -7.86 -1.46 -23.18
N THR A 370 -6.69 -1.09 -23.68
CA THR A 370 -6.60 -0.20 -24.86
C THR A 370 -5.34 -0.57 -25.65
N ASP A 371 -5.55 -1.29 -26.75
CA ASP A 371 -4.59 -1.44 -27.85
C ASP A 371 -4.33 -0.04 -28.45
N GLY A 372 -3.07 0.39 -28.38
CA GLY A 372 -2.58 1.64 -28.95
C GLY A 372 -1.28 1.39 -29.68
N GLU A 373 -1.26 1.77 -30.95
CA GLU A 373 -0.28 1.46 -31.98
C GLU A 373 1.13 1.95 -31.62
N LYS A 374 2.14 1.10 -31.85
CA LYS A 374 3.55 1.49 -31.83
C LYS A 374 3.89 2.09 -33.19
N GLU A 375 4.04 3.41 -33.22
CA GLU A 375 4.76 4.08 -34.30
C GLU A 375 6.25 4.14 -33.91
N ASP A 376 7.08 3.74 -34.87
CA ASP A 376 8.53 3.79 -34.84
C ASP A 376 8.95 5.24 -35.10
N ASP A 377 9.43 5.94 -34.06
CA ASP A 377 10.13 7.21 -34.22
C ASP A 377 11.61 7.01 -33.90
N ASP A 378 12.40 7.07 -34.96
CA ASP A 378 13.85 7.21 -34.99
C ASP A 378 14.22 8.61 -34.47
N ASP A 379 14.66 8.72 -33.23
CA ASP A 379 15.29 9.95 -32.71
C ASP A 379 16.79 9.68 -32.48
N ASP A 380 17.58 10.41 -33.27
CA ASP A 380 19.03 10.49 -33.25
C ASP A 380 19.53 11.04 -31.89
N ASP A 381 20.04 10.17 -31.03
CA ASP A 381 20.76 10.53 -29.80
C ASP A 381 22.13 11.16 -30.13
N ASP A 382 22.13 12.43 -30.54
CA ASP A 382 23.30 13.31 -30.66
C ASP A 382 23.60 14.06 -29.33
N ASP A 383 23.42 13.40 -28.18
CA ASP A 383 23.48 14.00 -26.83
C ASP A 383 24.77 13.66 -26.05
N ASP A 384 25.91 13.63 -26.72
CA ASP A 384 27.22 13.30 -26.10
C ASP A 384 28.09 14.53 -25.75
N GLU A 385 27.60 15.76 -25.91
CA GLU A 385 28.36 16.98 -25.53
C GLU A 385 28.15 17.47 -24.07
N ASP A 386 27.13 16.99 -23.34
CA ASP A 386 26.85 17.46 -21.96
C ASP A 386 27.65 16.72 -20.85
N ARG A 387 28.53 15.79 -21.24
CA ARG A 387 29.37 14.99 -20.32
C ARG A 387 30.53 15.75 -19.65
N ARG A 388 30.54 17.08 -19.71
CA ARG A 388 31.50 17.92 -18.95
C ARG A 388 30.90 18.63 -17.74
N SER A 389 29.66 18.35 -17.35
CA SER A 389 29.23 18.71 -15.99
C SER A 389 29.95 17.79 -14.99
N THR A 390 30.72 18.38 -14.08
CA THR A 390 31.32 17.67 -12.94
C THR A 390 30.24 16.86 -12.23
N THR A 391 30.51 15.58 -11.96
CA THR A 391 29.57 14.68 -11.29
C THR A 391 28.98 15.38 -10.05
N PRO A 392 27.63 15.45 -9.91
CA PRO A 392 26.96 16.15 -8.82
C PRO A 392 27.52 15.81 -7.42
N GLU A 393 28.05 14.59 -7.28
CA GLU A 393 28.70 14.07 -6.08
C GLU A 393 29.81 14.95 -5.49
N ALA A 394 30.51 15.77 -6.30
CA ALA A 394 31.59 16.63 -5.81
C ALA A 394 31.08 17.81 -4.96
N PHE A 395 29.81 18.18 -5.08
CA PHE A 395 29.22 19.33 -4.40
C PHE A 395 28.52 18.97 -3.08
N TYR A 396 28.33 17.69 -2.80
CA TYR A 396 27.70 17.23 -1.55
C TYR A 396 28.74 16.97 -0.47
N PHE A 397 28.52 17.59 0.66
CA PHE A 397 29.34 17.44 1.86
C PHE A 397 28.84 16.30 2.71
N ASP A 398 29.75 15.67 3.44
CA ASP A 398 29.38 14.80 4.55
C ASP A 398 29.03 15.70 5.75
N ALA A 399 28.22 15.22 6.70
CA ALA A 399 27.73 16.03 7.82
C ALA A 399 28.84 16.68 8.68
N ILE A 400 30.08 16.20 8.55
CA ILE A 400 31.28 16.65 9.28
C ILE A 400 32.21 17.56 8.45
N THR A 401 32.01 17.69 7.13
CA THR A 401 32.87 18.49 6.24
C THR A 401 32.30 19.89 6.09
N GLN A 402 32.26 20.66 7.17
CA GLN A 402 32.03 22.11 7.13
C GLN A 402 33.37 22.84 7.25
N PRO A 403 33.47 24.09 6.77
CA PRO A 403 34.67 24.91 6.98
C PRO A 403 35.05 24.95 8.46
N SER A 404 36.30 24.64 8.75
CA SER A 404 36.81 24.54 10.12
C SER A 404 38.27 24.94 10.17
N ALA A 405 38.82 25.09 11.38
CA ALA A 405 40.23 25.40 11.57
C ALA A 405 41.17 24.36 10.94
N ASN A 406 40.75 23.10 10.86
CA ASN A 406 41.51 22.02 10.23
C ASN A 406 41.33 21.98 8.71
N TYR A 407 40.21 22.50 8.21
CA TYR A 407 39.84 22.50 6.80
C TYR A 407 39.38 23.91 6.36
N PRO A 408 40.27 24.92 6.36
CA PRO A 408 39.90 26.32 6.12
C PRO A 408 39.77 26.67 4.62
N THR A 409 40.34 25.87 3.71
CA THR A 409 40.42 26.17 2.28
C THR A 409 39.42 25.34 1.48
N TRP A 410 38.52 25.98 0.74
CA TRP A 410 37.46 25.31 0.00
C TRP A 410 37.58 25.61 -1.48
N ASN A 411 37.47 24.57 -2.29
CA ASN A 411 37.44 24.73 -3.73
C ASN A 411 36.04 25.17 -4.16
N TYR A 412 35.95 26.00 -5.20
CA TYR A 412 34.67 26.38 -5.77
C TYR A 412 34.77 26.62 -7.26
N ARG A 413 33.63 26.49 -7.92
CA ARG A 413 33.39 26.97 -9.28
C ARG A 413 32.41 28.13 -9.19
N TYR A 414 32.44 29.02 -10.17
CA TYR A 414 31.47 30.10 -10.24
C TYR A 414 30.79 30.14 -11.60
N ARG A 415 29.57 30.68 -11.62
CA ARG A 415 28.89 31.11 -12.84
C ARG A 415 28.48 32.55 -12.63
N GLY A 416 28.85 33.43 -13.55
CA GLY A 416 28.62 34.86 -13.42
C GLY A 416 28.06 35.50 -14.68
N GLU A 417 27.57 36.72 -14.52
CA GLU A 417 27.13 37.60 -15.59
C GLU A 417 27.73 38.98 -15.38
N GLU A 418 28.20 39.57 -16.48
CA GLU A 418 28.71 40.93 -16.51
C GLU A 418 27.56 41.92 -16.35
N THR A 419 27.73 42.95 -15.51
CA THR A 419 26.62 43.82 -15.06
C THR A 419 26.28 44.95 -16.04
N GLY A 420 27.13 45.25 -17.00
CA GLY A 420 26.92 46.27 -18.04
C GLY A 420 25.94 45.82 -19.12
N GLU A 421 26.25 44.75 -19.84
CA GLU A 421 25.45 44.21 -20.95
C GLU A 421 24.62 42.98 -20.56
N GLY A 422 24.78 42.46 -19.34
CA GLY A 422 24.08 41.26 -18.88
C GLY A 422 24.57 39.98 -19.57
N GLU A 423 25.83 39.97 -20.03
CA GLU A 423 26.37 38.80 -20.73
C GLU A 423 26.80 37.73 -19.72
N ILE A 424 26.18 36.55 -19.83
CA ILE A 424 26.54 35.36 -19.04
C ILE A 424 27.95 34.90 -19.46
N GLU A 425 28.85 34.74 -18.50
CA GLU A 425 30.23 34.33 -18.76
C GLU A 425 30.33 32.83 -19.02
N LEU A 426 30.37 32.46 -20.30
CA LEU A 426 30.52 31.06 -20.73
C LEU A 426 31.86 30.47 -20.27
N GLY A 427 31.81 29.27 -19.69
CA GLY A 427 32.98 28.52 -19.27
C GLY A 427 33.64 29.03 -17.98
N SER A 428 33.03 30.00 -17.29
CA SER A 428 33.47 30.45 -15.95
C SER A 428 33.54 29.31 -14.93
N ASP A 429 32.67 28.31 -15.07
CA ASP A 429 32.64 27.12 -14.23
C ASP A 429 33.66 26.05 -14.63
N SER A 430 34.43 26.23 -15.70
CA SER A 430 35.46 25.27 -16.12
C SER A 430 36.72 25.34 -15.23
N GLU A 431 37.03 26.53 -14.72
CA GLU A 431 38.16 26.77 -13.84
C GLU A 431 37.80 26.51 -12.37
N LEU A 432 38.75 25.95 -11.61
CA LEU A 432 38.58 25.64 -10.20
C LEU A 432 39.35 26.65 -9.34
N TYR A 433 38.61 27.44 -8.56
CA TYR A 433 39.17 28.42 -7.64
C TYR A 433 39.16 27.89 -6.21
N SER A 434 39.80 28.64 -5.31
CA SER A 434 39.76 28.33 -3.88
C SER A 434 39.57 29.57 -3.03
N ILE A 435 38.79 29.43 -1.96
CA ILE A 435 38.62 30.41 -0.90
C ILE A 435 39.23 29.85 0.37
N THR A 436 39.91 30.68 1.16
CA THR A 436 40.44 30.29 2.46
C THR A 436 39.85 31.18 3.54
N PHE A 437 39.05 30.57 4.41
CA PHE A 437 38.54 31.20 5.62
C PHE A 437 39.67 31.34 6.65
N CYS A 438 39.83 32.55 7.15
CA CYS A 438 40.91 33.01 7.99
C CYS A 438 40.36 33.66 9.28
N GLY A 439 41.26 33.90 10.23
CA GLY A 439 40.95 34.62 11.46
C GLY A 439 40.18 33.80 12.50
N PRO A 440 39.89 34.40 13.68
CA PRO A 440 39.11 33.73 14.72
C PRO A 440 37.74 33.35 14.18
N LYS A 441 37.37 32.07 14.30
CA LYS A 441 36.05 31.55 13.89
C LYS A 441 35.73 31.74 12.39
N GLY A 442 36.74 31.86 11.53
CA GLY A 442 36.53 32.02 10.09
C GLY A 442 35.86 33.33 9.68
N GLN A 443 36.08 34.43 10.40
CA GLN A 443 35.43 35.73 10.17
C GLN A 443 36.08 36.59 9.07
N THR A 444 37.24 36.18 8.55
CA THR A 444 37.87 36.80 7.38
C THR A 444 38.07 35.75 6.29
N LEU A 445 38.24 36.16 5.04
CA LEU A 445 38.54 35.24 3.95
C LEU A 445 39.48 35.87 2.92
N LYS A 446 40.09 35.00 2.13
CA LYS A 446 40.86 35.36 0.93
C LYS A 446 40.53 34.38 -0.19
N GLY A 447 40.43 34.86 -1.41
CA GLY A 447 40.14 34.02 -2.58
C GLY A 447 40.73 34.60 -3.85
N ALA A 448 40.52 33.90 -4.96
CA ALA A 448 40.88 34.32 -6.30
C ALA A 448 39.73 34.06 -7.26
N ILE A 449 39.49 34.96 -8.20
CA ILE A 449 38.44 34.83 -9.21
C ILE A 449 38.98 35.27 -10.57
N GLY A 450 38.59 34.56 -11.62
CA GLY A 450 38.85 34.95 -13.00
C GLY A 450 37.70 35.75 -13.58
N GLY A 451 37.95 36.44 -14.69
CA GLY A 451 36.92 37.02 -15.54
C GLY A 451 37.52 37.40 -16.89
N SER A 452 36.76 37.23 -17.96
CA SER A 452 37.17 37.57 -19.33
C SER A 452 37.55 39.05 -19.47
N ALA A 453 36.90 39.94 -18.73
CA ALA A 453 37.14 41.38 -18.75
C ALA A 453 38.37 41.83 -17.93
N PHE A 454 38.71 41.12 -16.85
CA PHE A 454 39.71 41.56 -15.86
C PHE A 454 40.82 40.56 -15.56
N GLY A 455 40.81 39.38 -16.21
CA GLY A 455 41.75 38.31 -15.94
C GLY A 455 41.58 37.70 -14.55
N GLU A 456 42.61 37.02 -14.05
CA GLU A 456 42.62 36.47 -12.69
C GLU A 456 43.02 37.54 -11.68
N CYS A 457 42.21 37.71 -10.63
CA CYS A 457 42.47 38.64 -9.54
C CYS A 457 42.22 38.00 -8.17
N THR A 458 42.76 38.62 -7.12
CA THR A 458 42.59 38.14 -5.74
C THR A 458 41.67 39.09 -4.97
N PHE A 459 40.92 38.54 -4.03
CA PHE A 459 40.04 39.31 -3.16
C PHE A 459 40.21 38.89 -1.70
N THR A 460 39.86 39.80 -0.80
CA THR A 460 39.74 39.55 0.63
C THR A 460 38.35 39.90 1.11
N GLY A 461 37.92 39.33 2.23
CA GLY A 461 36.60 39.58 2.77
C GLY A 461 36.55 39.58 4.28
N VAL A 462 35.61 40.33 4.83
CA VAL A 462 35.27 40.35 6.26
C VAL A 462 33.78 40.10 6.41
N LYS A 463 33.40 39.19 7.33
CA LYS A 463 32.00 38.92 7.62
C LYS A 463 31.39 40.13 8.34
N VAL A 464 30.29 40.65 7.81
CA VAL A 464 29.61 41.85 8.32
C VAL A 464 28.21 41.57 8.86
N GLY A 465 27.62 40.41 8.54
CA GLY A 465 26.30 40.00 9.03
C GLY A 465 26.15 38.48 9.11
N SER A 466 25.27 38.02 10.00
CA SER A 466 24.93 36.58 10.15
C SER A 466 23.61 36.21 9.46
N ASP A 467 22.77 37.18 9.13
CA ASP A 467 21.43 36.97 8.58
C ASP A 467 21.43 37.16 7.06
N GLY A 468 21.96 36.17 6.34
CA GLY A 468 21.72 36.02 4.91
C GLY A 468 20.42 35.25 4.68
N ASN A 469 19.27 35.78 5.13
CA ASN A 469 18.00 35.04 5.10
C ASN A 469 17.17 35.32 3.83
N GLU A 470 17.83 35.73 2.74
CA GLU A 470 17.20 35.73 1.43
C GLU A 470 17.27 34.30 0.90
N HIS A 471 16.10 33.66 0.82
CA HIS A 471 15.91 32.35 0.23
C HIS A 471 16.05 32.47 -1.30
N LEU A 472 17.26 32.73 -1.77
CA LEU A 472 17.60 32.57 -3.18
C LEU A 472 17.63 31.07 -3.48
N ASP A 473 16.86 30.63 -4.47
CA ASP A 473 17.02 29.29 -5.02
C ASP A 473 18.32 29.26 -5.83
N ILE A 474 19.44 29.05 -5.14
CA ILE A 474 20.76 29.13 -5.75
C ILE A 474 20.96 28.00 -6.77
N ARG A 475 20.21 26.91 -6.64
CA ARG A 475 20.19 25.85 -7.65
C ARG A 475 19.59 26.37 -8.95
N GLU A 476 18.50 27.12 -8.87
CA GLU A 476 17.90 27.82 -10.00
C GLU A 476 18.86 28.87 -10.57
N GLU A 477 19.47 29.71 -9.73
CA GLU A 477 20.45 30.72 -10.16
C GLU A 477 21.69 30.11 -10.86
N TRP A 478 22.14 28.95 -10.38
CA TRP A 478 23.24 28.19 -11.00
C TRP A 478 22.81 27.60 -12.36
N ALA A 479 21.59 27.06 -12.44
CA ALA A 479 21.04 26.51 -13.67
C ALA A 479 20.79 27.61 -14.73
N ASN A 480 20.35 28.80 -14.31
CA ASN A 480 20.04 29.95 -15.15
C ASN A 480 21.28 30.66 -15.73
N ARG A 481 22.49 30.20 -15.42
CA ARG A 481 23.75 30.75 -15.95
C ARG A 481 24.56 29.69 -16.72
N ASN A 482 23.87 28.81 -17.44
CA ASN A 482 24.49 27.81 -18.32
C ASN A 482 24.55 28.28 -19.79
N ALA A 483 25.12 27.44 -20.66
CA ALA A 483 25.26 27.75 -22.10
C ALA A 483 23.91 28.00 -22.80
N SER A 484 22.87 27.24 -22.43
CA SER A 484 21.51 27.41 -22.95
C SER A 484 20.91 28.76 -22.53
N ALA A 485 21.10 29.15 -21.27
CA ALA A 485 20.63 30.45 -20.76
C ALA A 485 21.35 31.61 -21.44
N HIS A 486 22.66 31.49 -21.67
CA HIS A 486 23.42 32.44 -22.47
C HIS A 486 22.84 32.56 -23.90
N GLU A 487 22.57 31.44 -24.57
CA GLU A 487 22.01 31.46 -25.93
C GLU A 487 20.62 32.10 -25.96
N ASN A 488 19.76 31.80 -24.99
CA ASN A 488 18.46 32.43 -24.83
C ASN A 488 18.58 33.95 -24.61
N ALA A 489 19.47 34.39 -23.72
CA ALA A 489 19.75 35.79 -23.46
C ALA A 489 20.35 36.49 -24.68
N ARG A 490 21.16 35.78 -25.47
CA ARG A 490 21.73 36.27 -26.74
C ARG A 490 20.63 36.50 -27.77
N ILE A 491 19.73 35.55 -27.97
CA ILE A 491 18.61 35.67 -28.92
C ILE A 491 17.66 36.79 -28.51
N GLY A 492 17.33 36.89 -27.22
CA GLY A 492 16.44 37.93 -26.67
C GLY A 492 16.96 39.35 -26.82
N ARG A 493 18.27 39.56 -27.04
CA ARG A 493 18.85 40.90 -27.26
C ARG A 493 18.61 41.45 -28.67
N TRP A 494 18.19 40.61 -29.64
CA TRP A 494 18.00 41.01 -31.04
C TRP A 494 16.54 41.06 -31.50
N HIS A 495 15.59 40.83 -30.59
CA HIS A 495 14.14 40.90 -30.82
C HIS A 495 13.53 41.98 -29.92
#